data_AF-A0A920EB12-F1
#
_entry.id   AF-A0A920EB12-F1
#
_cell.length_a   1.000
_cell.length_b   1.000
_cell.length_c   1.000
_cell.angle_alpha   90.00
_cell.angle_beta   90.00
_cell.angle_gamma   90.00
#
_symmetry.space_group_name_H-M   'P 1'
#
loop_
_entity.id
_entity.type
_entity.pdbx_description
1 polymer ?
#
loop_
_entity_poly.entity_id
_entity_poly.type
_entity_poly.pdbx_seq_one_letter_code
_entity_poly.pdbx_strand_id
1 'polypeptide(L)' 'MKQTLVLCKPDAVERSLVGEIISRFEKKGLKIVALRMLVIGPDS' A
#
# COMPACT_ATOMS: atom_id res chain seq x y z
N MET A 1 -3.23 -13.64 -15.61
CA MET A 1 -3.07 -12.39 -14.83
C MET A 1 -2.53 -12.74 -13.46
N LYS A 2 -1.61 -11.94 -12.90
CA LYS A 2 -0.99 -12.17 -11.58
C LYS A 2 -1.21 -10.95 -10.69
N GLN A 3 -1.60 -11.18 -9.45
CA GLN A 3 -1.83 -10.14 -8.44
C GLN A 3 -0.91 -10.40 -7.25
N THR A 4 -0.42 -9.32 -6.66
CA THR A 4 0.44 -9.36 -5.47
C THR A 4 -0.10 -8.40 -4.44
N LEU A 5 -0.10 -8.81 -3.18
CA LEU A 5 -0.45 -7.96 -2.05
C LEU A 5 0.75 -7.10 -1.65
N VAL A 6 0.54 -5.80 -1.49
CA VAL A 6 1.52 -4.87 -0.92
C VAL A 6 0.96 -4.31 0.37
N LEU A 7 1.73 -4.42 1.45
CA LEU A 7 1.37 -3.88 2.76
C LEU A 7 2.23 -2.65 3.05
N CYS A 8 1.57 -1.52 3.30
CA CYS A 8 2.23 -0.34 3.85
C CYS A 8 2.13 -0.41 5.38
N LYS A 9 3.28 -0.52 6.05
CA LYS A 9 3.35 -0.52 7.51
C LYS A 9 2.95 0.84 8.10
N PRO A 10 2.54 0.93 9.39
CA PRO A 10 2.18 2.18 10.04
C PRO A 10 3.26 3.26 9.89
N ASP A 11 4.54 2.90 9.97
CA ASP A 11 5.66 3.85 9.84
C ASP A 11 5.65 4.57 8.47
N ALA A 12 5.23 3.88 7.41
CA ALA A 12 5.15 4.46 6.07
C ALA A 12 3.95 5.42 5.94
N VAL A 13 2.88 5.18 6.70
CA VAL A 13 1.70 6.04 6.76
C VAL A 13 2.03 7.31 7.55
N GLU A 14 2.61 7.17 8.75
CA GLU A 14 3.02 8.28 9.62
C GLU A 14 4.00 9.23 8.92
N ARG A 15 4.89 8.67 8.10
CA ARG A 15 5.84 9.44 7.30
C ARG A 15 5.29 9.95 5.97
N SER A 16 3.99 9.79 5.72
CA SER A 16 3.33 10.22 4.48
C SER A 16 3.96 9.63 3.19
N LEU A 17 4.52 8.42 3.25
CA LEU A 17 5.21 7.76 2.13
C LEU A 17 4.27 6.99 1.18
N VAL A 18 3.00 6.82 1.56
CA VAL A 18 2.03 5.99 0.81
C VAL A 18 1.86 6.47 -0.63
N GLY A 19 1.77 7.78 -0.86
CA GLY A 19 1.64 8.34 -2.21
C GLY A 19 2.85 8.03 -3.09
N GLU A 20 4.05 8.22 -2.56
CA GLU A 20 5.31 7.89 -3.25
C GLU A 20 5.41 6.39 -3.57
N ILE A 21 4.97 5.53 -2.64
CA ILE A 21 4.93 4.08 -2.83
C ILE A 21 3.97 3.72 -3.98
N ILE A 22 2.76 4.28 -4.01
CA ILE A 22 1.78 4.09 -5.08
C ILE A 22 2.37 4.54 -6.43
N SER A 23 2.90 5.76 -6.47
CA SER A 23 3.50 6.32 -7.69
C SER A 23 4.65 5.46 -8.23
N ARG A 24 5.45 4.82 -7.37
CA ARG A 24 6.51 3.91 -7.81
C ARG A 24 5.96 2.67 -8.51
N PHE A 25 4.84 2.12 -8.06
CA PHE A 25 4.22 0.97 -8.70
C PHE A 25 3.58 1.37 -10.04
N GLU A 26 2.90 2.50 -10.09
CA GLU A 26 2.31 3.03 -11.33
C GLU A 26 3.37 3.36 -12.38
N LYS A 27 4.48 4.00 -11.99
CA LYS A 27 5.63 4.27 -12.87
C LYS A 27 6.27 3.01 -13.45
N LYS A 28 6.14 1.87 -12.76
CA LYS A 28 6.59 0.55 -13.25
C LYS A 28 5.57 -0.14 -14.16
N GLY A 29 4.44 0.51 -14.46
CA GLY A 29 3.36 -0.05 -15.27
C GLY A 29 2.46 -1.04 -14.53
N LEU A 30 2.58 -1.12 -13.19
CA LEU A 30 1.70 -1.96 -12.39
C LEU A 30 0.39 -1.22 -12.12
N LYS A 31 -0.72 -1.92 -12.35
CA LYS A 31 -2.06 -1.40 -12.08
C LYS A 31 -2.46 -1.74 -10.65
N ILE A 32 -2.80 -0.73 -9.86
CA ILE A 32 -3.46 -0.96 -8.57
C ILE A 32 -4.93 -1.28 -8.83
N VAL A 33 -5.35 -2.46 -8.38
CA VAL A 33 -6.70 -2.99 -8.62
C VAL A 33 -7.62 -2.87 -7.40
N ALA A 34 -7.04 -2.70 -6.21
CA ALA A 34 -7.74 -2.48 -4.96
C ALA A 34 -6.81 -1.80 -3.95
N LEU A 35 -7.39 -0.96 -3.08
CA LEU A 35 -6.71 -0.34 -1.94
C LEU A 35 -7.64 -0.39 -0.73
N ARG A 36 -7.08 -0.69 0.44
CA ARG A 36 -7.81 -0.65 1.71
C ARG A 36 -6.86 -0.24 2.83
N MET A 37 -7.27 0.77 3.60
CA MET A 37 -6.60 1.12 4.86
C MET A 37 -7.19 0.27 5.97
N LEU A 38 -6.32 -0.35 6.77
CA LEU A 38 -6.70 -1.18 7.90
C LEU A 38 -5.93 -0.68 9.13
N VAL A 39 -6.63 -0.59 10.25
CA VAL A 39 -6.02 -0.34 11.56
C VAL A 39 -6.02 -1.67 12.29
N ILE A 40 -4.84 -2.23 12.52
CA ILE A 40 -4.70 -3.51 13.23
C ILE A 40 -4.49 -3.17 14.70
N GLY A 41 -5.51 -3.42 15.52
CA GLY A 41 -5.44 -3.32 16.97
C GLY A 41 -5.09 -4.67 17.60
N PRO A 42 -4.79 -4.70 18.91
CA PRO A 42 -4.43 -5.92 19.65
C PRO A 42 -5.57 -6.97 19.71
N ASP A 43 -6.80 -6.59 19.36
CA ASP A 43 -8.00 -7.43 19.42
C ASP A 43 -8.41 -8.04 18.06
N SER A 44 -7.53 -8.03 17.04
CA SER A 44 -7.77 -8.61 15.70
C SER A 44 -7.08 -9.94 15.46
#